data_AF-A0A5J4QZB0-F1
#
_entry.id   AF-A0A5J4QZB0-F1
#
_cell.length_a   1.000
_cell.length_b   1.000
_cell.length_c   1.000
_cell.angle_alpha   90.00
_cell.angle_beta   90.00
_cell.angle_gamma   90.00
#
_symmetry.space_group_name_H-M   'P 1'
#
loop_
_entity.id
_entity.type
_entity.pdbx_description
1 polymer ?
#
loop_
_entity_poly.entity_id
_entity_poly.type
_entity_poly.pdbx_seq_one_letter_code
_entity_poly.pdbx_strand_id
1 'polypeptide(L)'
;MNPETCTCKTPLQEAYFVLDNAKYHYVNFIYNFMHKCLDMTKLHFVEGDTDSAYWAVSGSADAGHQQQFNYVIKDKQFYDDNAKYYFPTIEGDFLDEKKILGLAIENEGTEMIALAPKNYYIKVGEKEKIKLKGVNQKTTKISKQNIVDNINSGTITKAVNMRLGQKNYIMSKIATQKNGITG
;
A
#
# COMPACT_ATOMS: atom_id res chain seq x y z
N MET A 1 28.87 11.91 22.01
CA MET A 1 27.80 12.68 21.34
C MET A 1 26.92 13.27 22.43
N ASN A 2 26.69 14.59 22.42
CA ASN A 2 25.75 15.22 23.33
C ASN A 2 24.34 14.95 22.77
N PRO A 3 23.47 14.15 23.42
CA PRO A 3 22.19 13.73 22.84
C PRO A 3 21.18 14.87 22.65
N GLU A 4 21.48 16.06 23.15
CA GLU A 4 20.60 17.23 23.11
C GLU A 4 20.72 18.07 21.83
N THR A 5 21.77 17.86 21.02
CA THR A 5 21.99 18.65 19.80
C THR A 5 22.36 17.76 18.61
N CYS A 6 21.44 17.65 17.65
CA CYS A 6 21.69 17.04 16.34
C CYS A 6 21.84 18.16 15.30
N THR A 7 23.03 18.31 14.73
CA THR A 7 23.27 19.24 13.63
C THR A 7 22.99 18.52 12.30
N CYS A 8 21.79 18.71 11.74
CA CYS A 8 21.50 18.26 10.38
C CYS A 8 22.11 19.27 9.38
N LYS A 9 23.11 18.83 8.61
CA LYS A 9 23.76 19.65 7.56
C LYS A 9 23.10 19.51 6.19
N THR A 10 22.13 18.61 6.05
CA THR A 10 21.44 18.37 4.77
C THR A 10 20.49 19.52 4.46
N PRO A 11 20.55 20.13 3.26
CA PRO A 11 19.61 21.15 2.85
C PRO A 11 18.17 20.59 2.84
N LEU A 12 17.24 21.26 3.53
CA LEU A 12 15.82 20.87 3.52
C LEU A 12 15.23 20.85 2.10
N GLN A 13 15.78 21.67 1.21
CA GLN A 13 15.42 21.75 -0.20
C GLN A 13 15.57 20.41 -0.92
N GLU A 14 16.59 19.62 -0.59
CA GLU A 14 16.79 18.30 -1.19
C GLU A 14 15.67 17.34 -0.78
N ALA A 15 15.25 17.38 0.49
CA ALA A 15 14.14 16.56 0.98
C ALA A 15 12.81 16.93 0.30
N TYR A 16 12.52 18.22 0.15
CA TYR A 16 11.32 18.68 -0.58
C TYR A 16 11.35 18.26 -2.04
N PHE A 17 12.49 18.43 -2.71
CA PHE A 17 12.66 18.05 -4.11
C PHE A 17 12.39 16.54 -4.31
N VAL A 18 12.94 15.68 -3.45
CA VAL A 18 12.71 14.23 -3.53
C VAL A 18 11.24 13.88 -3.32
N LEU A 19 10.58 14.46 -2.30
CA LEU A 19 9.17 14.17 -2.00
C LEU A 19 8.24 14.64 -3.11
N ASP A 20 8.48 15.81 -3.68
CA ASP A 20 7.65 16.35 -4.76
C ASP A 20 7.89 15.60 -6.07
N ASN A 21 9.13 15.18 -6.33
CA ASN A 21 9.44 14.31 -7.47
C ASN A 21 8.72 12.96 -7.36
N ALA A 22 8.70 12.34 -6.17
CA ALA A 22 7.95 11.09 -5.95
C ALA A 22 6.45 11.26 -6.23
N LYS A 23 5.82 12.34 -5.74
CA LYS A 23 4.41 12.66 -6.04
C LYS A 23 4.17 12.89 -7.53
N TYR A 24 5.09 13.62 -8.19
CA TYR A 24 5.00 13.87 -9.62
C TYR A 24 4.98 12.56 -10.41
N HIS A 25 5.84 11.60 -10.10
CA HIS A 25 5.86 10.30 -10.78
C HIS A 25 4.53 9.53 -10.58
N TYR A 26 3.97 9.56 -9.37
CA TYR A 26 2.66 8.99 -9.07
C TYR A 26 1.54 9.58 -9.91
N VAL A 27 1.42 10.91 -9.89
CA VAL A 27 0.38 11.65 -10.62
C VAL A 27 0.57 11.49 -12.12
N ASN A 28 1.81 11.52 -12.61
CA ASN A 28 2.13 11.33 -14.02
C ASN A 28 1.65 9.96 -14.52
N PHE A 29 1.89 8.88 -13.76
CA PHE A 29 1.36 7.56 -14.14
C PHE A 29 -0.17 7.53 -14.20
N ILE A 30 -0.84 8.07 -13.19
CA ILE A 30 -2.31 8.05 -13.15
C ILE A 30 -2.90 8.84 -14.33
N TYR A 31 -2.50 10.09 -14.50
CA TYR A 31 -3.14 10.99 -15.47
C TYR A 31 -2.62 10.83 -16.90
N ASN A 32 -1.32 10.60 -17.09
CA ASN A 32 -0.72 10.55 -18.43
C ASN A 32 -0.59 9.12 -18.98
N PHE A 33 -0.79 8.09 -18.15
CA PHE A 33 -0.86 6.71 -18.61
C PHE A 33 -2.23 6.09 -18.35
N MET A 34 -2.63 5.88 -17.10
CA MET A 34 -3.86 5.13 -16.78
C MET A 34 -5.11 5.77 -17.39
N HIS A 35 -5.32 7.08 -17.21
CA HIS A 35 -6.48 7.77 -17.80
C HIS A 35 -6.52 7.73 -19.33
N LYS A 36 -5.35 7.62 -19.99
CA LYS A 36 -5.24 7.58 -21.44
C LYS A 36 -5.60 6.21 -21.98
N CYS A 37 -5.05 5.13 -21.44
CA CYS A 37 -5.22 3.79 -22.00
C CYS A 37 -6.15 2.85 -21.24
N LEU A 38 -6.53 3.16 -19.99
CA LEU A 38 -7.39 2.31 -19.17
C LEU A 38 -8.81 2.86 -19.07
N ASP A 39 -9.76 1.95 -18.94
CA ASP A 39 -11.14 2.23 -18.59
C ASP A 39 -11.26 2.49 -17.09
N MET A 40 -11.25 3.77 -16.72
CA MET A 40 -11.33 4.21 -15.33
C MET A 40 -12.68 3.88 -14.66
N THR A 41 -13.71 3.52 -15.43
CA THR A 41 -14.99 3.05 -14.86
C THR A 41 -14.89 1.64 -14.28
N LYS A 42 -13.86 0.89 -14.69
CA LYS A 42 -13.56 -0.46 -14.24
C LYS A 42 -12.42 -0.51 -13.22
N LEU A 43 -11.95 0.65 -12.76
CA LEU A 43 -10.87 0.77 -11.79
C LEU A 43 -11.36 1.51 -10.56
N HIS A 44 -11.07 0.97 -9.39
CA HIS A 44 -11.35 1.62 -8.11
C HIS A 44 -10.08 1.68 -7.26
N PHE A 45 -9.70 2.88 -6.84
CA PHE A 45 -8.58 3.06 -5.92
C PHE A 45 -8.99 2.58 -4.52
N VAL A 46 -8.23 1.66 -3.94
CA VAL A 46 -8.56 1.05 -2.64
C VAL A 46 -7.72 1.67 -1.54
N GLU A 47 -6.40 1.70 -1.71
CA GLU A 47 -5.44 2.22 -0.73
C GLU A 47 -4.13 2.59 -1.42
N GLY A 48 -3.35 3.46 -0.78
CA GLY A 48 -1.98 3.72 -1.20
C GLY A 48 -1.15 4.30 -0.05
N ASP A 49 0.15 4.09 -0.13
CA ASP A 49 1.17 4.67 0.76
C ASP A 49 2.22 5.40 -0.10
N THR A 50 3.39 5.69 0.47
CA THR A 50 4.44 6.54 -0.11
C THR A 50 4.90 6.06 -1.50
N ASP A 51 5.00 4.75 -1.67
CA ASP A 51 5.58 4.09 -2.85
C ASP A 51 4.73 2.91 -3.35
N SER A 52 3.51 2.71 -2.83
CA SER A 52 2.56 1.69 -3.31
C SER A 52 1.15 2.24 -3.53
N ALA A 53 0.42 1.65 -4.48
CA ALA A 53 -1.00 1.89 -4.70
C ALA A 53 -1.72 0.58 -5.05
N TYR A 54 -2.90 0.39 -4.48
CA TYR A 54 -3.76 -0.77 -4.65
C TYR A 54 -5.02 -0.36 -5.41
N TRP A 55 -5.24 -1.04 -6.54
CA TRP A 55 -6.37 -0.82 -7.42
C TRP A 55 -7.20 -2.09 -7.54
N ALA A 56 -8.51 -1.98 -7.36
CA ALA A 56 -9.44 -3.04 -7.72
C ALA A 56 -9.77 -2.91 -9.22
N VAL A 57 -9.63 -4.02 -9.95
CA VAL A 57 -9.82 -4.08 -11.41
C VAL A 57 -11.03 -4.95 -11.74
N SER A 58 -12.03 -4.36 -12.41
CA SER A 58 -13.24 -5.05 -12.87
C SER A 58 -13.05 -5.57 -14.29
N GLY A 59 -12.22 -6.61 -14.43
CA GLY A 59 -11.98 -7.26 -15.72
C GLY A 59 -12.86 -8.50 -15.95
N SER A 60 -12.30 -9.55 -16.55
CA SER A 60 -12.99 -10.82 -16.78
C SER A 60 -12.92 -11.75 -15.56
N ALA A 61 -14.04 -12.38 -15.21
CA ALA A 61 -14.08 -13.40 -14.16
C ALA A 61 -13.29 -14.66 -14.54
N ASP A 62 -13.33 -15.04 -15.83
CA ASP A 62 -12.67 -16.25 -16.33
C ASP A 62 -11.14 -16.14 -16.30
N ALA A 63 -10.61 -14.93 -16.46
CA ALA A 63 -9.18 -14.65 -16.40
C ALA A 63 -8.64 -14.57 -14.96
N GLY A 64 -9.52 -14.47 -13.96
CA GLY A 64 -9.14 -14.35 -12.56
C GLY A 64 -8.37 -13.07 -12.22
N HIS A 65 -7.70 -13.07 -11.07
CA HIS A 65 -6.95 -11.91 -10.57
C HIS A 65 -5.62 -11.68 -11.31
N GLN A 66 -5.11 -12.69 -12.01
CA GLN A 66 -3.86 -12.63 -12.81
C GLN A 66 -4.00 -11.84 -14.12
N GLN A 67 -5.21 -11.35 -14.40
CA GLN A 67 -5.51 -10.64 -15.63
C GLN A 67 -4.86 -9.25 -15.73
N GLN A 68 -4.38 -8.69 -14.61
CA GLN A 68 -3.83 -7.34 -14.53
C GLN A 68 -4.76 -6.31 -15.21
N PHE A 69 -4.24 -5.56 -16.17
CA PHE A 69 -5.00 -4.56 -16.92
C PHE A 69 -5.60 -5.08 -18.23
N ASN A 70 -5.37 -6.35 -18.61
CA ASN A 70 -5.64 -6.85 -19.97
C ASN A 70 -7.09 -6.61 -20.44
N TYR A 71 -8.07 -6.70 -19.54
CA TYR A 71 -9.50 -6.54 -19.85
C TYR A 71 -10.07 -5.14 -19.59
N VAL A 72 -9.21 -4.21 -19.14
CA VAL A 72 -9.59 -2.81 -18.88
C VAL A 72 -8.79 -1.83 -19.74
N ILE A 73 -7.93 -2.30 -20.64
CA ILE A 73 -7.28 -1.45 -21.64
C ILE A 73 -8.30 -1.06 -22.70
N LYS A 74 -8.61 0.24 -22.81
CA LYS A 74 -9.51 0.81 -23.84
C LYS A 74 -8.76 1.30 -25.08
N ASP A 75 -7.49 1.71 -24.92
CA ASP A 75 -6.62 2.14 -26.02
C ASP A 75 -5.36 1.28 -26.01
N LYS A 76 -5.42 0.18 -26.76
CA LYS A 76 -4.35 -0.82 -26.82
C LYS A 76 -3.11 -0.29 -27.53
N GLN A 77 -3.28 0.52 -28.58
CA GLN A 77 -2.17 1.13 -29.30
C GLN A 77 -1.38 2.07 -28.37
N PHE A 78 -2.07 2.96 -27.65
CA PHE A 78 -1.40 3.82 -26.67
C PHE A 78 -0.72 3.01 -25.58
N TYR A 79 -1.38 1.97 -25.06
CA TYR A 79 -0.79 1.11 -24.03
C TYR A 79 0.52 0.49 -24.52
N ASP A 80 0.51 -0.17 -25.69
CA ASP A 80 1.66 -0.89 -26.22
C ASP A 80 2.82 0.06 -26.55
N ASP A 81 2.53 1.25 -27.06
CA ASP A 81 3.55 2.27 -27.38
C ASP A 81 4.20 2.87 -26.12
N ASN A 82 3.47 2.96 -25.01
CA ASN A 82 3.87 3.74 -23.84
C ASN A 82 4.16 2.93 -22.57
N ALA A 83 3.70 1.68 -22.46
CA ALA A 83 3.88 0.86 -21.26
C ALA A 83 5.36 0.72 -20.86
N LYS A 84 6.24 0.63 -21.85
CA LYS A 84 7.71 0.58 -21.68
C LYS A 84 8.30 1.75 -20.89
N TYR A 85 7.63 2.90 -20.80
CA TYR A 85 8.12 4.04 -20.02
C TYR A 85 7.83 3.89 -18.53
N TYR A 86 6.79 3.13 -18.18
CA TYR A 86 6.31 2.95 -16.81
C TYR A 86 6.70 1.59 -16.24
N PHE A 87 6.63 0.51 -17.01
CA PHE A 87 6.93 -0.84 -16.57
C PHE A 87 8.30 -1.33 -17.06
N PRO A 88 8.89 -2.34 -16.39
CA PRO A 88 10.02 -3.09 -16.92
C PRO A 88 9.70 -3.66 -18.31
N THR A 89 10.71 -3.71 -19.19
CA THR A 89 10.59 -4.20 -20.57
C THR A 89 11.23 -5.57 -20.77
N ILE A 90 11.44 -6.30 -19.67
CA ILE A 90 12.05 -7.63 -19.69
C ILE A 90 11.02 -8.62 -20.25
N GLU A 91 11.44 -9.53 -21.11
CA GLU A 91 10.58 -10.62 -21.59
C GLU A 91 10.39 -11.66 -20.47
N GLY A 92 9.15 -11.93 -20.06
CA GLY A 92 8.84 -12.91 -19.01
C GLY A 92 7.78 -12.45 -18.03
N ASP A 93 7.85 -12.97 -16.80
CA ASP A 93 7.00 -12.54 -15.69
C ASP A 93 7.41 -11.15 -15.21
N PHE A 94 6.47 -10.21 -15.17
CA PHE A 94 6.69 -8.82 -14.76
C PHE A 94 6.62 -8.63 -13.23
N LEU A 95 6.24 -9.68 -12.49
CA LEU A 95 6.15 -9.62 -11.04
C LEU A 95 7.51 -9.33 -10.42
N ASP A 96 7.54 -8.37 -9.50
CA ASP A 96 8.75 -7.91 -8.77
C ASP A 96 9.90 -7.34 -9.63
N GLU A 97 9.73 -7.24 -10.95
CA GLU A 97 10.73 -6.60 -11.82
C GLU A 97 10.75 -5.08 -11.61
N LYS A 98 11.94 -4.51 -11.43
CA LYS A 98 12.10 -3.12 -11.03
C LYS A 98 12.75 -2.29 -12.12
N LYS A 99 12.12 -1.15 -12.39
CA LYS A 99 12.64 -0.10 -13.27
C LYS A 99 12.92 1.15 -12.46
N ILE A 100 14.07 1.79 -12.68
CA ILE A 100 14.37 3.10 -12.08
C ILE A 100 13.30 4.09 -12.53
N LEU A 101 12.62 4.73 -11.58
CA LEU A 101 11.49 5.64 -11.82
C LEU A 101 10.32 5.00 -12.60
N GLY A 102 10.26 3.67 -12.61
CA GLY A 102 9.12 2.91 -13.10
C GLY A 102 8.34 2.26 -11.96
N LEU A 103 7.32 1.51 -12.33
CA LEU A 103 6.41 0.80 -11.46
C LEU A 103 6.65 -0.69 -11.57
N ALA A 104 6.50 -1.38 -10.44
CA ALA A 104 6.53 -2.82 -10.36
C ALA A 104 5.16 -3.32 -9.92
N ILE A 105 4.68 -4.40 -10.55
CA ILE A 105 3.52 -5.13 -10.05
C ILE A 105 4.05 -6.06 -8.97
N GLU A 106 3.91 -5.66 -7.70
CA GLU A 106 4.46 -6.43 -6.57
C GLU A 106 3.56 -7.61 -6.17
N ASN A 107 2.24 -7.42 -6.19
CA ASN A 107 1.28 -8.42 -5.73
C ASN A 107 -0.05 -8.26 -6.45
N GLU A 108 -0.72 -9.39 -6.66
CA GLU A 108 -2.10 -9.46 -7.17
C GLU A 108 -2.93 -10.27 -6.19
N GLY A 109 -4.14 -9.79 -5.90
CA GLY A 109 -4.99 -10.39 -4.89
C GLY A 109 -6.43 -10.57 -5.36
N THR A 110 -7.12 -11.52 -4.73
CA THR A 110 -8.55 -11.76 -4.99
C THR A 110 -9.44 -10.89 -4.12
N GLU A 111 -8.93 -10.45 -2.97
CA GLU A 111 -9.72 -9.73 -1.96
C GLU A 111 -8.85 -8.69 -1.26
N MET A 112 -9.40 -7.49 -1.04
CA MET A 112 -8.77 -6.46 -0.21
C MET A 112 -9.83 -5.70 0.58
N ILE A 113 -9.52 -5.38 1.84
CA ILE A 113 -10.34 -4.53 2.71
C ILE A 113 -9.43 -3.48 3.32
N ALA A 114 -9.64 -2.21 3.00
CA ALA A 114 -8.89 -1.10 3.57
C ALA A 114 -9.81 -0.30 4.50
N LEU A 115 -9.47 -0.23 5.79
CA LEU A 115 -10.23 0.52 6.80
C LEU A 115 -9.76 1.97 6.90
N ALA A 116 -8.44 2.15 6.84
CA ALA A 116 -7.77 3.44 6.96
C ALA A 116 -6.38 3.34 6.32
N PRO A 117 -5.70 4.46 6.05
CA PRO A 117 -4.33 4.43 5.54
C PRO A 117 -3.43 3.52 6.38
N LYS A 118 -2.68 2.61 5.73
CA LYS A 118 -1.78 1.63 6.38
C LYS A 118 -2.48 0.60 7.28
N ASN A 119 -3.82 0.48 7.19
CA ASN A 119 -4.64 -0.46 7.94
C ASN A 119 -5.56 -1.23 6.99
N TYR A 120 -5.09 -2.38 6.51
CA TYR A 120 -5.77 -3.17 5.49
C TYR A 120 -5.53 -4.67 5.63
N TYR A 121 -6.44 -5.44 5.05
CA TYR A 121 -6.32 -6.87 4.76
C TYR A 121 -6.21 -7.04 3.25
N ILE A 122 -5.35 -7.95 2.81
CA ILE A 122 -5.28 -8.40 1.41
C ILE A 122 -5.05 -9.91 1.36
N LYS A 123 -5.68 -10.57 0.38
CA LYS A 123 -5.51 -11.98 0.08
C LYS A 123 -4.81 -12.14 -1.27
N VAL A 124 -3.58 -12.63 -1.24
CA VAL A 124 -2.71 -12.87 -2.40
C VAL A 124 -2.63 -14.38 -2.61
N GLY A 125 -3.40 -14.90 -3.57
CA GLY A 125 -3.61 -16.34 -3.74
C GLY A 125 -4.22 -16.97 -2.48
N GLU A 126 -3.51 -17.94 -1.88
CA GLU A 126 -3.91 -18.59 -0.64
C GLU A 126 -3.39 -17.89 0.63
N LYS A 127 -2.55 -16.86 0.48
CA LYS A 127 -1.92 -16.16 1.61
C LYS A 127 -2.71 -14.93 2.00
N GLU A 128 -3.04 -14.83 3.28
CA GLU A 128 -3.65 -13.65 3.86
C GLU A 128 -2.60 -12.74 4.51
N LYS A 129 -2.73 -11.43 4.30
CA LYS A 129 -1.83 -10.42 4.88
C LYS A 129 -2.66 -9.33 5.52
N ILE A 130 -2.41 -9.10 6.81
CA ILE A 130 -3.02 -8.00 7.57
C ILE A 130 -1.93 -6.99 7.93
N LYS A 131 -2.10 -5.76 7.49
CA LYS A 131 -1.24 -4.62 7.81
C LYS A 131 -2.01 -3.68 8.71
N LEU A 132 -1.44 -3.40 9.89
CA LEU A 132 -2.05 -2.51 10.87
C LEU A 132 -0.98 -1.57 11.40
N LYS A 133 -1.20 -0.26 11.29
CA LYS A 133 -0.28 0.74 11.80
C LYS A 133 -0.60 1.02 13.27
N GLY A 134 0.44 0.97 14.10
CA GLY A 134 0.30 1.29 15.51
C GLY A 134 -0.31 0.18 16.36
N VAL A 135 -0.42 -1.05 15.84
CA VAL A 135 -0.84 -2.24 16.58
C VAL A 135 0.25 -3.30 16.55
N ASN A 136 0.54 -3.90 17.70
CA ASN A 136 1.44 -5.04 17.78
C ASN A 136 0.68 -6.36 17.54
N GLN A 137 0.85 -6.91 16.34
CA GLN A 137 0.17 -8.14 15.94
C GLN A 137 0.71 -9.41 16.63
N LYS A 138 1.88 -9.35 17.28
CA LYS A 138 2.41 -10.48 18.07
C LYS A 138 1.63 -10.67 19.38
N THR A 139 1.15 -9.58 19.97
CA THR A 139 0.40 -9.61 21.23
C THR A 139 -1.10 -9.68 21.02
N THR A 140 -1.62 -9.08 19.94
CA THR A 140 -3.03 -9.14 19.59
C THR A 140 -3.19 -9.70 18.18
N LYS A 141 -3.67 -10.94 18.06
CA LYS A 141 -4.01 -11.54 16.77
C LYS A 141 -5.35 -10.97 16.31
N ILE A 142 -5.31 -10.19 15.24
CA ILE A 142 -6.49 -9.66 14.56
C ILE A 142 -6.68 -10.47 13.29
N SER A 143 -7.89 -10.97 13.06
CA SER A 143 -8.26 -11.72 11.86
C SER A 143 -9.07 -10.87 10.88
N LYS A 144 -9.27 -11.38 9.66
CA LYS A 144 -10.20 -10.81 8.69
C LYS A 144 -11.61 -10.66 9.28
N GLN A 145 -12.07 -11.67 10.03
CA GLN A 145 -13.41 -11.63 10.61
C GLN A 145 -13.58 -10.45 11.57
N ASN A 146 -12.57 -10.13 12.38
CA ASN A 146 -12.63 -8.94 13.24
C ASN A 146 -12.78 -7.64 12.45
N ILE A 147 -12.14 -7.53 11.28
CA ILE A 147 -12.29 -6.39 10.38
C ILE A 147 -13.73 -6.31 9.85
N VAL A 148 -14.27 -7.42 9.37
CA VAL A 148 -15.63 -7.52 8.84
C VAL A 148 -16.68 -7.20 9.91
N ASP A 149 -16.51 -7.73 11.12
CA ASP A 149 -17.41 -7.49 12.25
C ASP A 149 -17.45 -6.02 12.64
N ASN A 150 -16.28 -5.36 12.65
CA ASN A 150 -16.23 -3.93 12.97
C ASN A 150 -16.97 -3.08 11.94
N ILE A 151 -16.85 -3.41 10.65
CA ILE A 151 -17.57 -2.70 9.57
C ILE A 151 -19.08 -2.94 9.69
N ASN A 152 -19.50 -4.21 9.79
CA ASN A 152 -20.92 -4.57 9.71
C ASN A 152 -21.69 -4.31 11.00
N SER A 153 -21.02 -4.47 12.15
CA SER A 153 -21.65 -4.44 13.48
C SER A 153 -21.21 -3.25 14.31
N GLY A 154 -20.34 -2.38 13.80
CA GLY A 154 -19.82 -1.21 14.52
C GLY A 154 -18.98 -1.58 15.74
N THR A 155 -18.44 -2.79 15.80
CA THR A 155 -17.62 -3.23 16.94
C THR A 155 -16.24 -2.57 16.92
N ILE A 156 -15.60 -2.53 18.09
CA ILE A 156 -14.24 -2.03 18.25
C ILE A 156 -13.36 -3.17 18.73
N THR A 157 -12.39 -3.58 17.91
CA THR A 157 -11.39 -4.54 18.38
C THR A 157 -10.28 -3.79 19.13
N LYS A 158 -10.13 -4.07 20.42
CA LYS A 158 -9.05 -3.51 21.23
C LYS A 158 -7.75 -4.29 21.05
N ALA A 159 -6.63 -3.59 21.09
CA ALA A 159 -5.30 -4.18 21.06
C ALA A 159 -4.43 -3.67 22.21
N VAL A 160 -3.47 -4.49 22.62
CA VAL A 160 -2.50 -4.13 23.66
C VAL A 160 -1.12 -4.02 23.05
N ASN A 161 -0.57 -2.81 23.08
CA ASN A 161 0.81 -2.58 22.69
C ASN A 161 1.70 -2.59 23.92
N MET A 162 2.79 -3.33 23.84
CA MET A 162 3.86 -3.27 24.82
C MET A 162 5.02 -2.46 24.25
N ARG A 163 5.48 -1.46 25.00
CA ARG A 163 6.72 -0.73 24.71
C ARG A 163 7.65 -0.76 25.90
N LEU A 164 8.95 -0.65 25.64
CA LEU A 164 9.93 -0.34 26.66
C LEU A 164 10.06 1.19 26.73
N GLY A 165 10.06 1.73 27.95
CA GLY A 165 10.26 3.14 28.21
C GLY A 165 11.32 3.32 29.29
N GLN A 166 12.21 4.29 29.11
CA GLN A 166 13.21 4.65 30.10
C GLN A 166 12.90 6.03 30.67
N LYS A 167 12.90 6.14 31.99
CA LYS A 167 12.79 7.42 32.70
C LYS A 167 13.79 7.40 33.85
N ASN A 168 14.60 8.45 33.98
CA ASN A 168 15.64 8.56 35.01
C ASN A 168 16.55 7.33 35.09
N TYR A 169 17.02 6.85 33.93
CA TYR A 169 17.86 5.64 33.79
C TYR A 169 17.21 4.32 34.23
N ILE A 170 15.92 4.32 34.59
CA ILE A 170 15.16 3.11 34.91
C ILE A 170 14.34 2.70 33.70
N MET A 171 14.57 1.47 33.23
CA MET A 171 13.77 0.86 32.17
C MET A 171 12.50 0.24 32.75
N SER A 172 11.38 0.46 32.07
CA SER A 172 10.07 -0.08 32.43
C SER A 172 9.37 -0.63 31.19
N LYS A 173 8.50 -1.62 31.41
CA LYS A 173 7.61 -2.16 30.37
C LYS A 173 6.24 -1.51 30.54
N ILE A 174 5.77 -0.83 29.51
CA ILE A 174 4.50 -0.12 29.51
C ILE A 174 3.54 -0.85 28.58
N ALA A 175 2.43 -1.34 29.12
CA ALA A 175 1.31 -1.84 28.35
C ALA A 175 0.31 -0.69 28.12
N THR A 176 -0.12 -0.50 26.88
CA THR A 176 -1.13 0.51 26.53
C THR A 176 -2.22 -0.17 25.73
N GLN A 177 -3.44 -0.11 26.25
CA GLN A 177 -4.62 -0.52 25.50
C GLN A 177 -5.00 0.58 24.50
N LYS A 178 -5.26 0.18 23.26
CA LYS A 178 -5.66 1.08 22.17
C LYS A 178 -6.80 0.45 21.40
N ASN A 179 -7.52 1.27 20.64
CA ASN A 179 -8.39 0.77 19.59
C ASN A 179 -7.47 0.22 18.49
N GLY A 180 -7.54 -1.08 18.24
CA GLY A 180 -6.69 -1.76 17.27
C GLY A 180 -7.21 -1.57 15.86
N ILE A 181 -8.50 -1.88 15.68
CA ILE A 181 -9.25 -1.62 14.45
C ILE A 181 -10.66 -1.15 14.79
N THR A 182 -11.19 -0.30 13.93
CA THR A 182 -12.56 0.23 13.94
C THR A 182 -13.09 0.18 12.52
N GLY A 183 -14.39 -0.02 12.36
CA GLY A 183 -15.10 -0.03 11.09
C GLY A 183 -16.01 1.16 10.94
#